data_AF-A0AAU6CAK8-F1
#
_entry.id   AF-A0AAU6CAK8-F1
#
_cell.length_a   1.000
_cell.length_b   1.000
_cell.length_c   1.000
_cell.angle_alpha   90.00
_cell.angle_beta   90.00
_cell.angle_gamma   90.00
#
_symmetry.space_group_name_H-M   'P 1'
#
loop_
_entity.id
_entity.type
_entity.pdbx_description
1 polymer ?
#
loop_
_entity_poly.entity_id
_entity_poly.type
_entity_poly.pdbx_seq_one_letter_code
_entity_poly.pdbx_strand_id
1 'polypeptide(L)'
;MYASIRALDHLLDSMPAIGPSRRRQLGAFRGELSRALALDAFRPARDSLTTLLDVRTLQRYFDVAESGELRDRLVGGGRPPTSRATNQARRDCVDLLLSAARQPRLQTAAPPWGRDPATRPPVALRPTPQPGELAELRGRLGDALSAQLDPGQARFTAMVAMVLDTAARAGELAGQQLADLHEDMSHVTVRRRPQHSTAAVALAGPDVLPLSTLTTRALRQWLPARGQLTAPPARRGHRTVGEPAVQPHRPARRPRPRRPPPARPAAGGQRPRPRLRHRPPAIRARAPAPAQDGTATPRRHPHPHDAP
;
A
#
# COMPACT_ATOMS: atom_id res chain seq x y z
N MET A 1 8.18 5.02 -21.13
CA MET A 1 7.99 3.82 -20.26
C MET A 1 9.04 2.79 -20.65
N TYR A 2 9.82 2.29 -19.69
CA TYR A 2 10.96 1.38 -19.94
C TYR A 2 10.50 -0.02 -20.37
N ALA A 3 11.30 -0.72 -21.19
CA ALA A 3 10.93 -2.06 -21.67
C ALA A 3 10.93 -3.10 -20.54
N SER A 4 11.84 -3.00 -19.57
CA SER A 4 11.87 -3.86 -18.39
C SER A 4 10.63 -3.72 -17.52
N ILE A 5 10.04 -2.52 -17.42
CA ILE A 5 8.78 -2.29 -16.71
C ILE A 5 7.60 -2.94 -17.44
N ARG A 6 7.55 -2.89 -18.78
CA ARG A 6 6.51 -3.62 -19.55
C ARG A 6 6.61 -5.13 -19.33
N ALA A 7 7.83 -5.67 -19.37
CA ALA A 7 8.08 -7.07 -19.11
C ALA A 7 7.70 -7.47 -17.66
N LEU A 8 7.97 -6.59 -16.69
CA LEU A 8 7.52 -6.77 -15.31
C LEU A 8 5.99 -6.76 -15.21
N ASP A 9 5.29 -5.86 -15.90
CA ASP A 9 3.83 -5.81 -15.92
C ASP A 9 3.26 -7.16 -16.47
N HIS A 10 3.84 -7.71 -17.54
CA HIS A 10 3.48 -9.04 -18.05
C HIS A 10 3.75 -10.17 -17.05
N LEU A 11 4.88 -10.11 -16.32
CA LEU A 11 5.16 -11.08 -15.25
C LEU A 11 4.10 -11.01 -14.15
N LEU A 12 3.77 -9.81 -13.67
CA LEU A 12 2.75 -9.59 -12.64
C LEU A 12 1.35 -10.07 -13.06
N ASP A 13 1.00 -9.90 -14.34
CA ASP A 13 -0.26 -10.37 -14.90
C ASP A 13 -0.33 -11.91 -15.01
N SER A 14 0.81 -12.59 -15.20
CA SER A 14 0.90 -14.05 -15.32
C SER A 14 1.02 -14.79 -13.98
N MET A 15 1.27 -14.08 -12.87
CA MET A 15 1.36 -14.72 -11.55
C MET A 15 0.00 -15.30 -11.11
N PRO A 16 -0.02 -16.53 -10.54
CA PRO A 16 -1.24 -17.18 -10.05
C PRO A 16 -1.88 -16.36 -8.93
N ALA A 17 -3.17 -16.58 -8.64
CA ALA A 17 -4.05 -15.74 -7.81
C ALA A 17 -3.41 -15.17 -6.52
N ILE A 18 -2.69 -14.05 -6.66
CA ILE A 18 -2.12 -13.29 -5.56
C ILE A 18 -3.25 -12.51 -4.88
N GLY A 19 -3.34 -12.63 -3.55
CA GLY A 19 -4.33 -11.90 -2.76
C GLY A 19 -4.26 -10.36 -2.98
N PRO A 20 -5.38 -9.62 -2.87
CA PRO A 20 -5.45 -8.19 -3.21
C PRO A 20 -4.43 -7.31 -2.49
N SER A 21 -4.08 -7.67 -1.24
CA SER A 21 -3.07 -6.93 -0.46
C SER A 21 -1.68 -7.03 -1.11
N ARG A 22 -1.26 -8.24 -1.46
CA ARG A 22 0.04 -8.48 -2.07
C ARG A 22 0.11 -7.93 -3.48
N ARG A 23 -0.99 -7.97 -4.24
CA ARG A 23 -1.10 -7.27 -5.54
C ARG A 23 -0.87 -5.76 -5.42
N ARG A 24 -1.42 -5.11 -4.38
CA ARG A 24 -1.15 -3.68 -4.12
C ARG A 24 0.32 -3.42 -3.77
N GLN A 25 0.94 -4.28 -2.97
CA GLN A 25 2.36 -4.15 -2.63
C GLN A 25 3.25 -4.29 -3.86
N LEU A 26 2.98 -5.29 -4.73
CA LEU A 26 3.70 -5.46 -5.99
C LEU A 26 3.48 -4.27 -6.94
N GLY A 27 2.28 -3.70 -6.98
CA GLY A 27 2.00 -2.47 -7.74
C GLY A 27 2.79 -1.26 -7.22
N ALA A 28 2.86 -1.09 -5.90
CA ALA A 28 3.66 -0.03 -5.28
C ALA A 28 5.16 -0.23 -5.57
N PHE A 29 5.65 -1.46 -5.44
CA PHE A 29 7.03 -1.85 -5.74
C PHE A 29 7.38 -1.62 -7.22
N ARG A 30 6.50 -1.98 -8.15
CA ARG A 30 6.63 -1.68 -9.59
C ARG A 30 6.74 -0.18 -9.84
N GLY A 31 5.91 0.64 -9.17
CA GLY A 31 6.00 2.10 -9.24
C GLY A 31 7.34 2.62 -8.73
N GLU A 32 7.88 2.01 -7.68
CA GLU A 32 9.18 2.36 -7.12
C GLU A 32 10.35 1.97 -8.04
N LEU A 33 10.34 0.77 -8.62
CA LEU A 33 11.30 0.36 -9.65
C LEU A 33 11.26 1.30 -10.87
N SER A 34 10.08 1.76 -11.26
CA SER A 34 9.93 2.74 -12.36
C SER A 34 10.65 4.06 -12.04
N ARG A 35 10.62 4.51 -10.78
CA ARG A 35 11.37 5.69 -10.32
C ARG A 35 12.88 5.41 -10.25
N ALA A 36 13.29 4.24 -9.74
CA ALA A 36 14.70 3.85 -9.71
C ALA A 36 15.32 3.84 -11.11
N LEU A 37 14.61 3.31 -12.11
CA LEU A 37 15.06 3.30 -13.50
C LEU A 37 15.24 4.70 -14.12
N ALA A 38 14.62 5.74 -13.55
CA ALA A 38 14.86 7.12 -13.97
C ALA A 38 16.23 7.65 -13.54
N LEU A 39 16.85 7.06 -12.52
CA LEU A 39 18.22 7.38 -12.12
C LEU A 39 19.21 6.77 -13.11
N ASP A 40 20.28 7.49 -13.43
CA ASP A 40 21.30 7.01 -14.37
C ASP A 40 22.01 5.74 -13.90
N ALA A 41 22.10 5.55 -12.58
CA ALA A 41 22.70 4.37 -11.96
C ALA A 41 22.02 3.04 -12.35
N PHE A 42 20.80 3.10 -12.93
CA PHE A 42 20.02 1.94 -13.37
C PHE A 42 19.80 1.90 -14.89
N ARG A 43 20.52 2.74 -15.67
CA ARG A 43 20.40 2.77 -17.14
C ARG A 43 20.48 1.39 -17.80
N PRO A 44 21.41 0.48 -17.42
CA PRO A 44 21.50 -0.86 -18.03
C PRO A 44 20.25 -1.73 -17.82
N ALA A 45 19.46 -1.48 -16.77
CA ALA A 45 18.27 -2.26 -16.43
C ALA A 45 16.98 -1.77 -17.12
N ARG A 46 17.03 -0.70 -17.91
CA ARG A 46 15.83 -0.12 -18.57
C ARG A 46 15.24 -1.04 -19.63
N ASP A 47 16.08 -1.84 -20.27
CA ASP A 47 15.67 -2.61 -21.46
C ASP A 47 15.48 -4.11 -21.20
N SER A 48 15.93 -4.61 -20.04
CA SER A 48 15.94 -6.04 -19.73
C SER A 48 15.38 -6.32 -18.34
N LEU A 49 14.33 -7.16 -18.26
CA LEU A 49 13.79 -7.64 -16.99
C LEU A 49 14.82 -8.48 -16.23
N THR A 50 15.59 -9.31 -16.93
CA THR A 50 16.66 -10.12 -16.32
C THR A 50 17.72 -9.23 -15.68
N THR A 51 18.12 -8.13 -16.33
CA THR A 51 19.08 -7.18 -15.76
C THR A 51 18.47 -6.37 -14.61
N LEU A 52 17.18 -6.05 -14.67
CA LEU A 52 16.45 -5.39 -13.58
C LEU A 52 16.37 -6.27 -12.32
N LEU A 53 16.18 -7.58 -12.49
CA LEU A 53 16.12 -8.56 -11.40
C LEU A 53 17.48 -9.21 -11.11
N ASP A 54 18.57 -8.71 -11.69
CA ASP A 54 19.92 -9.17 -11.38
C ASP A 54 20.31 -8.77 -9.96
N VAL A 55 21.18 -9.58 -9.36
CA VAL A 55 21.59 -9.42 -7.97
C VAL A 55 22.23 -8.07 -7.68
N ARG A 56 23.11 -7.61 -8.56
CA ARG A 56 23.81 -6.32 -8.37
C ARG A 56 22.85 -5.15 -8.53
N THR A 57 21.93 -5.24 -9.49
CA THR A 57 20.91 -4.21 -9.72
C THR A 57 19.94 -4.13 -8.54
N LEU A 58 19.49 -5.27 -8.01
CA LEU A 58 18.58 -5.32 -6.86
C LEU A 58 19.25 -4.83 -5.58
N GLN A 59 20.52 -5.17 -5.33
CA GLN A 59 21.27 -4.63 -4.19
C GLN A 59 21.34 -3.10 -4.25
N ARG A 60 21.73 -2.55 -5.41
CA ARG A 60 21.77 -1.09 -5.61
C ARG A 60 20.40 -0.45 -5.44
N TYR A 61 19.34 -1.11 -5.91
CA TYR A 61 17.97 -0.67 -5.70
C TYR A 61 17.65 -0.58 -4.20
N PHE A 62 18.02 -1.58 -3.41
CA PHE A 62 17.74 -1.57 -1.97
C PHE A 62 18.48 -0.44 -1.25
N ASP A 63 19.74 -0.18 -1.60
CA ASP A 63 20.52 0.91 -0.98
C ASP A 63 19.83 2.28 -1.22
N VAL A 64 19.39 2.54 -2.46
CA VAL A 64 18.68 3.79 -2.83
C VAL A 64 17.27 3.85 -2.24
N ALA A 65 16.58 2.71 -2.14
CA ALA A 65 15.25 2.64 -1.54
C ALA A 65 15.31 2.88 -0.02
N GLU A 66 16.35 2.37 0.64
CA GLU A 66 16.58 2.47 2.08
C GLU A 66 16.90 3.92 2.48
N SER A 67 17.71 4.64 1.70
CA SER A 67 18.01 6.06 1.92
C SER A 67 16.77 6.96 1.85
N GLY A 68 15.69 6.49 1.21
CA GLY A 68 14.45 7.23 1.03
C GLY A 68 14.39 8.04 -0.26
N GLU A 69 15.43 7.99 -1.10
CA GLU A 69 15.48 8.72 -2.37
C GLU A 69 14.33 8.36 -3.32
N LEU A 70 13.82 7.13 -3.26
CA LEU A 70 12.71 6.68 -4.11
C LEU A 70 11.30 7.05 -3.58
N ARG A 71 11.20 7.81 -2.48
CA ARG A 71 9.92 8.27 -1.93
C ARG A 71 9.25 9.27 -2.88
N ASP A 72 7.96 9.04 -3.11
CA ASP A 72 7.12 9.95 -3.89
C ASP A 72 6.79 11.24 -3.13
N ARG A 73 6.73 11.17 -1.80
CA ARG A 73 6.36 12.30 -0.92
C ARG A 73 7.49 12.67 0.02
N LEU A 74 7.64 13.98 0.23
CA LEU A 74 8.49 14.53 1.27
C LEU A 74 7.86 14.33 2.66
N VAL A 75 8.70 14.08 3.66
CA VAL A 75 8.32 13.99 5.06
C VAL A 75 9.17 15.00 5.81
N GLY A 76 8.53 16.00 6.43
CA GLY A 76 9.25 17.11 7.07
C GLY A 76 10.14 17.89 6.09
N GLY A 77 9.71 18.03 4.83
CA GLY A 77 10.50 18.72 3.79
C GLY A 77 11.63 17.90 3.16
N GLY A 78 11.91 16.69 3.67
CA GLY A 78 13.00 15.84 3.18
C GLY A 78 12.55 14.45 2.70
N ARG A 79 13.53 13.63 2.32
CA ARG A 79 13.36 12.20 2.00
C ARG A 79 14.10 11.36 3.04
N PRO A 80 13.55 11.18 4.25
CA PRO A 80 14.25 10.43 5.29
C PRO A 80 14.32 8.94 4.93
N PRO A 81 15.28 8.21 5.53
CA PRO A 81 15.40 6.77 5.39
C PRO A 81 14.09 6.05 5.64
N THR A 82 13.88 4.95 4.93
CA THR A 82 12.66 4.14 5.07
C THR A 82 12.77 3.16 6.23
N SER A 83 11.61 2.83 6.82
CA SER A 83 11.57 1.93 7.97
C SER A 83 12.01 0.51 7.61
N ARG A 84 12.56 -0.22 8.58
CA ARG A 84 12.90 -1.66 8.44
C ARG A 84 11.73 -2.50 7.93
N ALA A 85 10.51 -2.22 8.37
CA ALA A 85 9.31 -2.94 7.92
C ALA A 85 9.02 -2.70 6.43
N THR A 86 9.19 -1.46 5.96
CA THR A 86 9.07 -1.11 4.53
C THR A 86 10.14 -1.82 3.69
N ASN A 87 11.40 -1.80 4.15
CA ASN A 87 12.51 -2.48 3.48
C ASN A 87 12.27 -3.99 3.40
N GLN A 88 11.75 -4.60 4.47
CA GLN A 88 11.38 -6.02 4.45
C GLN A 88 10.27 -6.30 3.43
N ALA A 89 9.22 -5.48 3.36
CA ALA A 89 8.15 -5.66 2.38
C ALA A 89 8.64 -5.60 0.92
N ARG A 90 9.67 -4.80 0.63
CA ARG A 90 10.32 -4.77 -0.69
C ARG A 90 11.05 -6.08 -1.00
N ARG A 91 11.80 -6.61 -0.03
CA ARG A 91 12.50 -7.89 -0.16
C ARG A 91 11.51 -9.03 -0.42
N ASP A 92 10.43 -9.09 0.37
CA ASP A 92 9.35 -10.04 0.14
C ASP A 92 8.75 -9.95 -1.28
N CYS A 93 8.65 -8.75 -1.86
CA CYS A 93 8.17 -8.57 -3.24
C CYS A 93 9.18 -9.08 -4.27
N VAL A 94 10.47 -8.83 -4.06
CA VAL A 94 11.55 -9.35 -4.91
C VAL A 94 11.56 -10.88 -4.90
N ASP A 95 11.45 -11.51 -3.74
CA ASP A 95 11.46 -12.97 -3.61
C ASP A 95 10.29 -13.60 -4.39
N LEU A 96 9.12 -12.98 -4.34
CA LEU A 96 7.95 -13.40 -5.13
C LEU A 96 8.17 -13.24 -6.64
N LEU A 97 8.78 -12.13 -7.07
CA LEU A 97 9.08 -11.88 -8.49
C LEU A 97 10.12 -12.86 -9.02
N LEU A 98 11.17 -13.13 -8.25
CA LEU A 98 12.22 -14.09 -8.61
C LEU A 98 11.64 -15.52 -8.71
N SER A 99 10.80 -15.89 -7.75
CA SER A 99 10.07 -17.16 -7.76
C SER A 99 9.17 -17.30 -9.00
N ALA A 100 8.42 -16.23 -9.35
CA ALA A 100 7.54 -16.22 -10.50
C ALA A 100 8.29 -16.20 -11.84
N ALA A 101 9.43 -15.52 -11.93
CA ALA A 101 10.23 -15.42 -13.14
C ALA A 101 10.89 -16.74 -13.54
N ARG A 102 10.84 -17.79 -12.68
CA ARG A 102 11.42 -19.12 -12.91
C ARG A 102 12.85 -19.04 -13.50
N GLN A 103 13.67 -18.12 -12.98
CA GLN A 103 15.04 -17.90 -13.45
C GLN A 103 16.00 -18.78 -12.63
N PRO A 104 16.38 -20.00 -13.08
CA PRO A 104 17.32 -20.84 -12.34
C PRO A 104 18.71 -20.19 -12.19
N ARG A 105 19.11 -19.29 -13.10
CA ARG A 105 20.37 -18.54 -13.02
C ARG A 105 20.43 -17.50 -11.88
N LEU A 106 19.28 -17.13 -11.31
CA LEU A 106 19.20 -16.20 -10.17
C LEU A 106 19.02 -16.93 -8.83
N GLN A 107 18.91 -18.27 -8.86
CA GLN A 107 18.69 -19.12 -7.68
C GLN A 107 19.96 -19.81 -7.17
N THR A 108 21.10 -19.62 -7.83
CA THR A 108 22.35 -20.35 -7.52
C THR A 108 23.13 -19.80 -6.33
N ALA A 109 22.75 -18.63 -5.80
CA ALA A 109 23.20 -18.13 -4.51
C ALA A 109 21.99 -17.56 -3.78
N ALA A 110 21.84 -17.88 -2.49
CA ALA A 110 20.89 -17.17 -1.64
C ALA A 110 21.10 -15.66 -1.85
N PRO A 111 20.07 -14.90 -2.25
CA PRO A 111 20.25 -13.49 -2.50
C PRO A 111 20.83 -12.84 -1.23
N PRO A 112 21.84 -11.95 -1.32
CA PRO A 112 22.48 -11.36 -0.14
C PRO A 112 21.50 -10.56 0.75
N TRP A 113 20.33 -10.19 0.22
CA TRP A 113 19.23 -9.55 0.97
C TRP A 113 18.15 -10.53 1.48
N GLY A 114 18.16 -11.77 1.00
CA GLY A 114 17.19 -12.80 1.37
C GLY A 114 17.70 -13.62 2.53
N ARG A 115 17.02 -13.54 3.69
CA ARG A 115 17.15 -14.62 4.68
C ARG A 115 16.42 -15.82 4.11
N ASP A 116 17.04 -17.00 4.19
CA ASP A 116 16.36 -18.26 3.88
C ASP A 116 15.02 -18.29 4.63
N PRO A 117 13.86 -18.43 3.94
CA PRO A 117 12.56 -18.54 4.57
C PRO A 117 12.51 -19.62 5.66
N ALA A 118 13.28 -20.71 5.51
CA ALA A 118 13.40 -21.78 6.50
C ALA A 118 14.17 -21.34 7.76
N THR A 119 15.03 -20.33 7.65
CA THR A 119 15.78 -19.72 8.78
C THR A 119 15.07 -18.51 9.38
N ARG A 120 13.88 -18.15 8.90
CA ARG A 120 13.10 -17.05 9.50
C ARG A 120 12.75 -17.49 10.92
N PRO A 121 13.29 -16.84 11.97
CA PRO A 121 12.81 -17.14 13.31
C PRO A 121 11.31 -16.86 13.30
N PRO A 122 10.47 -17.78 13.82
CA PRO A 122 9.05 -17.54 13.92
C PRO A 122 8.86 -16.16 14.56
N VAL A 123 7.96 -15.35 13.98
CA VAL A 123 7.65 -14.05 14.56
C VAL A 123 7.18 -14.34 15.97
N ALA A 124 7.99 -13.95 16.96
CA ALA A 124 7.64 -14.10 18.36
C ALA A 124 6.31 -13.39 18.56
N LEU A 125 5.25 -14.17 18.69
CA LEU A 125 3.92 -13.64 18.94
C LEU A 125 3.98 -12.95 20.30
N ARG A 126 3.39 -11.76 20.39
CA ARG A 126 3.18 -11.17 21.70
C ARG A 126 2.29 -12.14 22.50
N PRO A 127 2.56 -12.33 23.80
CA PRO A 127 1.72 -13.17 24.63
C PRO A 127 0.28 -12.66 24.57
N THR A 128 -0.66 -13.60 24.51
CA THR A 128 -2.08 -13.28 24.63
C THR A 128 -2.31 -12.64 26.00
N PRO A 129 -2.98 -11.48 26.08
CA PRO A 129 -3.30 -10.89 27.37
C PRO A 129 -4.05 -11.88 28.26
N GLN A 130 -3.68 -11.92 29.54
CA GLN A 130 -4.31 -12.78 30.52
C GLN A 130 -5.73 -12.28 30.85
N PRO A 131 -6.65 -13.16 31.30
CA PRO A 131 -8.00 -12.75 31.67
C PRO A 131 -8.05 -11.58 32.68
N GLY A 132 -7.13 -11.56 33.66
CA GLY A 132 -7.01 -10.47 34.64
C GLY A 132 -6.64 -9.12 34.01
N GLU A 133 -5.73 -9.10 33.03
CA GLU A 133 -5.34 -7.87 32.32
C GLU A 133 -6.51 -7.32 31.49
N LEU A 134 -7.31 -8.21 30.89
CA LEU A 134 -8.52 -7.82 30.15
C LEU A 134 -9.61 -7.31 31.08
N ALA A 135 -9.75 -7.90 32.28
CA ALA A 135 -10.69 -7.43 33.30
C ALA A 135 -10.30 -6.04 33.82
N GLU A 136 -9.02 -5.83 34.12
CA GLU A 136 -8.49 -4.52 34.55
C GLU A 136 -8.69 -3.46 33.46
N LEU A 137 -8.43 -3.80 32.19
CA LEU A 137 -8.71 -2.90 31.07
C LEU A 137 -10.20 -2.56 30.97
N ARG A 138 -11.10 -3.54 31.12
CA ARG A 138 -12.55 -3.28 31.16
C ARG A 138 -12.93 -2.35 32.31
N GLY A 139 -12.34 -2.53 33.49
CA GLY A 139 -12.52 -1.63 34.64
C GLY A 139 -12.12 -0.19 34.31
N ARG A 140 -10.89 0.01 33.79
CA ARG A 140 -10.39 1.34 33.40
C ARG A 140 -11.24 2.02 32.33
N LEU A 141 -11.72 1.28 31.32
CA LEU A 141 -12.66 1.81 30.33
C LEU A 141 -14.01 2.15 30.97
N GLY A 142 -14.42 1.35 31.95
CA GLY A 142 -15.58 1.60 32.80
C GLY A 142 -15.49 2.94 33.52
N ASP A 143 -14.37 3.21 34.17
CA ASP A 143 -14.11 4.46 34.89
C ASP A 143 -14.05 5.65 33.94
N ALA A 144 -13.37 5.50 32.79
CA ALA A 144 -13.27 6.55 31.78
C ALA A 144 -14.65 6.99 31.25
N LEU A 145 -15.56 6.03 31.04
CA LEU A 145 -16.92 6.29 30.56
C LEU A 145 -17.84 6.91 31.62
N SER A 146 -17.40 7.03 32.87
CA SER A 146 -18.14 7.75 33.91
C SER A 146 -17.98 9.27 33.78
N ALA A 147 -17.03 9.74 32.97
CA ALA A 147 -16.86 11.14 32.62
C ALA A 147 -17.35 11.44 31.19
N GLN A 148 -17.53 12.73 30.89
CA GLN A 148 -17.75 13.18 29.51
C GLN A 148 -16.42 13.12 28.75
N LEU A 149 -16.37 12.26 27.73
CA LEU A 149 -15.19 12.10 26.87
C LEU A 149 -15.23 13.08 25.71
N ASP A 150 -14.06 13.58 25.30
CA ASP A 150 -13.95 14.27 24.02
C ASP A 150 -14.23 13.31 22.84
N PRO A 151 -14.55 13.79 21.63
CA PRO A 151 -14.89 12.93 20.50
C PRO A 151 -13.81 11.89 20.13
N GLY A 152 -12.53 12.23 20.29
CA GLY A 152 -11.41 11.34 20.02
C GLY A 152 -11.31 10.23 21.07
N GLN A 153 -11.44 10.58 22.34
CA GLN A 153 -11.50 9.65 23.47
C GLN A 153 -12.71 8.72 23.36
N ALA A 154 -13.92 9.27 23.12
CA ALA A 154 -15.14 8.48 22.95
C ALA A 154 -15.00 7.45 21.81
N ARG A 155 -14.43 7.88 20.67
CA ARG A 155 -14.13 6.98 19.55
C ARG A 155 -13.16 5.88 19.93
N PHE A 156 -12.06 6.22 20.59
CA PHE A 156 -11.05 5.26 20.99
C PHE A 156 -11.62 4.24 21.98
N THR A 157 -12.30 4.71 23.02
CA THR A 157 -12.97 3.86 24.02
C THR A 157 -13.99 2.92 23.39
N ALA A 158 -14.85 3.42 22.48
CA ALA A 158 -15.79 2.57 21.74
C ALA A 158 -15.09 1.51 20.88
N MET A 159 -13.99 1.87 20.22
CA MET A 159 -13.19 0.93 19.42
C MET A 159 -12.57 -0.16 20.30
N VAL A 160 -11.99 0.19 21.45
CA VAL A 160 -11.40 -0.81 22.36
C VAL A 160 -12.46 -1.72 22.97
N ALA A 161 -13.60 -1.17 23.41
CA ALA A 161 -14.71 -1.95 23.93
C ALA A 161 -15.24 -2.96 22.88
N MET A 162 -15.40 -2.52 21.63
CA MET A 162 -15.73 -3.40 20.50
C MET A 162 -14.71 -4.52 20.29
N VAL A 163 -13.40 -4.24 20.38
CA VAL A 163 -12.35 -5.28 20.29
C VAL A 163 -12.50 -6.30 21.41
N LEU A 164 -12.79 -5.85 22.64
CA LEU A 164 -12.90 -6.72 23.81
C LEU A 164 -14.08 -7.69 23.73
N ASP A 165 -15.20 -7.29 23.12
CA ASP A 165 -16.37 -8.16 22.98
C ASP A 165 -16.30 -9.05 21.74
N THR A 166 -15.70 -8.56 20.65
CA THR A 166 -15.76 -9.26 19.35
C THR A 166 -14.48 -10.01 18.96
N ALA A 167 -13.36 -9.70 19.62
CA ALA A 167 -12.02 -10.07 19.20
C ALA A 167 -11.73 -9.74 17.72
N ALA A 168 -12.42 -8.74 17.16
CA ALA A 168 -12.29 -8.39 15.75
C ALA A 168 -10.91 -7.79 15.45
N ARG A 169 -10.34 -8.20 14.32
CA ARG A 169 -9.07 -7.67 13.82
C ARG A 169 -9.26 -6.25 13.32
N ALA A 170 -8.18 -5.47 13.27
CA ALA A 170 -8.23 -4.09 12.77
C ALA A 170 -8.88 -3.97 11.37
N GLY A 171 -8.62 -4.92 10.46
CA GLY A 171 -9.23 -4.93 9.12
C GLY A 171 -10.70 -5.36 9.06
N GLU A 172 -11.19 -6.03 10.11
CA GLU A 172 -12.61 -6.39 10.29
C GLU A 172 -13.35 -5.18 10.86
N LEU A 173 -12.82 -4.57 11.92
CA LEU A 173 -13.34 -3.32 12.50
C LEU A 173 -13.36 -2.16 11.51
N ALA A 174 -12.31 -2.00 10.70
CA ALA A 174 -12.29 -0.97 9.66
C ALA A 174 -13.35 -1.18 8.56
N GLY A 175 -13.89 -2.40 8.45
CA GLY A 175 -14.95 -2.74 7.51
C GLY A 175 -16.37 -2.62 8.07
N GLN A 176 -16.51 -2.42 9.40
CA GLN A 176 -17.79 -2.31 10.09
C GLN A 176 -18.59 -1.08 9.65
N GLN A 177 -19.90 -1.26 9.52
CA GLN A 177 -20.85 -0.22 9.17
C GLN A 177 -21.91 -0.08 10.27
N LEU A 178 -22.62 1.04 10.31
CA LEU A 178 -23.74 1.20 11.25
C LEU A 178 -24.83 0.15 11.03
N ALA A 179 -25.03 -0.30 9.79
CA ALA A 179 -26.00 -1.36 9.46
C ALA A 179 -25.60 -2.75 9.99
N ASP A 180 -24.34 -2.93 10.42
CA ASP A 180 -23.90 -4.16 11.06
C ASP A 180 -24.23 -4.16 12.57
N LEU A 181 -24.58 -3.00 13.15
CA LEU A 181 -24.98 -2.84 14.56
C LEU A 181 -26.51 -2.94 14.68
N HIS A 182 -26.99 -3.76 15.63
CA HIS A 182 -28.42 -3.86 15.89
C HIS A 182 -28.98 -2.54 16.47
N GLU A 183 -30.26 -2.25 16.26
CA GLU A 183 -30.88 -0.95 16.59
C GLU A 183 -30.76 -0.58 18.07
N ASP A 184 -30.92 -1.56 18.96
CA ASP A 184 -30.77 -1.43 20.41
C ASP A 184 -29.29 -1.46 20.89
N MET A 185 -28.34 -1.68 19.97
CA MET A 185 -26.91 -1.88 20.23
C MET A 185 -26.59 -3.07 21.16
N SER A 186 -27.45 -4.11 21.17
CA SER A 186 -27.22 -5.33 21.93
C SER A 186 -26.35 -6.33 21.18
N HIS A 187 -26.28 -6.24 19.85
CA HIS A 187 -25.51 -7.15 19.00
C HIS A 187 -24.80 -6.42 17.86
N VAL A 188 -23.70 -7.01 17.39
CA VAL A 188 -23.01 -6.58 16.16
C VAL A 188 -22.72 -7.76 15.26
N THR A 189 -22.84 -7.53 13.96
CA THR A 189 -22.53 -8.47 12.90
C THR A 189 -21.07 -8.30 12.47
N VAL A 190 -20.21 -9.30 12.68
CA VAL A 190 -18.79 -9.28 12.31
C VAL A 190 -18.52 -10.20 11.14
N ARG A 191 -18.08 -9.62 10.03
CA ARG A 191 -17.59 -10.37 8.87
C ARG A 191 -16.13 -10.75 9.09
N ARG A 192 -15.88 -12.00 9.46
CA ARG A 192 -14.52 -12.52 9.67
C ARG A 192 -13.71 -12.46 8.38
N ARG A 193 -12.45 -12.02 8.49
CA ARG A 193 -11.48 -11.95 7.41
C ARG A 193 -10.20 -12.65 7.84
N PRO A 194 -10.24 -13.99 7.98
CA PRO A 194 -9.08 -14.76 8.37
C PRO A 194 -7.94 -14.58 7.36
N GLN A 195 -6.83 -13.99 7.80
CA GLN A 195 -5.56 -14.02 7.09
C GLN A 195 -5.11 -15.49 7.02
N HIS A 196 -4.83 -15.98 5.80
CA HIS A 196 -4.39 -17.35 5.52
C HIS A 196 -5.45 -18.47 5.68
N SER A 197 -6.75 -18.17 5.64
CA SER A 197 -7.72 -19.27 5.61
C SER A 197 -7.64 -20.08 4.32
N THR A 198 -7.69 -21.40 4.46
CA THR A 198 -8.17 -22.29 3.40
C THR A 198 -9.61 -21.88 3.02
N ALA A 199 -10.01 -22.15 1.77
CA ALA A 199 -11.29 -21.70 1.22
C ALA A 199 -12.53 -22.08 2.09
N ALA A 200 -12.40 -23.10 2.95
CA ALA A 200 -13.45 -23.55 3.86
C ALA A 200 -13.84 -22.53 4.95
N VAL A 201 -12.91 -21.73 5.48
CA VAL A 201 -13.24 -20.74 6.54
C VAL A 201 -13.81 -19.44 5.95
N ALA A 202 -13.57 -19.18 4.67
CA ALA A 202 -14.13 -18.02 3.98
C ALA A 202 -15.64 -18.13 3.69
N LEU A 203 -16.22 -19.33 3.87
CA LEU A 203 -17.64 -19.63 3.66
C LEU A 203 -18.48 -19.53 4.95
N ALA A 204 -17.86 -19.36 6.11
CA ALA A 204 -18.60 -19.04 7.33
C ALA A 204 -19.26 -17.67 7.14
N GLY A 205 -20.58 -17.61 7.30
CA GLY A 205 -21.34 -16.38 7.28
C GLY A 205 -20.83 -15.37 8.33
N PRO A 206 -21.39 -14.15 8.36
CA PRO A 206 -21.03 -13.20 9.40
C PRO A 206 -21.42 -13.72 10.80
N ASP A 207 -20.59 -13.45 11.80
CA ASP A 207 -20.87 -13.77 13.20
C ASP A 207 -21.76 -12.68 13.81
N VAL A 208 -22.85 -13.06 14.47
CA VAL A 208 -23.63 -12.11 15.30
C VAL A 208 -23.18 -12.26 16.74
N LEU A 209 -22.59 -11.22 17.30
CA LEU A 209 -21.95 -11.25 18.63
C LEU A 209 -22.68 -10.31 19.58
N PRO A 210 -22.95 -10.73 20.83
CA PRO A 210 -23.52 -9.86 21.84
C PRO A 210 -22.52 -8.77 22.24
N LEU A 211 -23.05 -7.59 22.56
CA LEU A 211 -22.29 -6.47 23.08
C LEU A 211 -22.51 -6.35 24.59
N SER A 212 -21.42 -6.13 25.32
CA SER A 212 -21.47 -5.86 26.75
C SER A 212 -22.06 -4.48 27.03
N THR A 213 -22.55 -4.28 28.26
CA THR A 213 -23.01 -2.96 28.74
C THR A 213 -21.94 -1.88 28.61
N LEU A 214 -20.66 -2.26 28.78
CA LEU A 214 -19.50 -1.39 28.57
C LEU A 214 -19.48 -0.88 27.12
N THR A 215 -19.57 -1.79 26.14
CA THR A 215 -19.55 -1.44 24.72
C THR A 215 -20.76 -0.63 24.31
N THR A 216 -21.96 -1.01 24.76
CA THR A 216 -23.17 -0.24 24.49
C THR A 216 -23.06 1.19 25.06
N ARG A 217 -22.53 1.37 26.28
CA ARG A 217 -22.30 2.70 26.86
C ARG A 217 -21.27 3.51 26.07
N ALA A 218 -20.17 2.88 25.64
CA ALA A 218 -19.16 3.54 24.83
C ALA A 218 -19.70 3.97 23.46
N LEU A 219 -20.50 3.12 22.80
CA LEU A 219 -21.17 3.43 21.54
C LEU A 219 -22.17 4.58 21.69
N ARG A 220 -22.94 4.60 22.79
CA ARG A 220 -23.88 5.69 23.09
C ARG A 220 -23.20 7.05 23.22
N GLN A 221 -21.98 7.11 23.76
CA GLN A 221 -21.21 8.36 23.80
C GLN A 221 -20.61 8.72 22.43
N TRP A 222 -20.11 7.73 21.68
CA TRP A 222 -19.43 7.97 20.41
C TRP A 222 -20.36 8.31 19.24
N LEU A 223 -21.47 7.59 19.07
CA LEU A 223 -22.32 7.71 17.88
C LEU A 223 -22.88 9.12 17.64
N PRO A 224 -23.33 9.88 18.67
CA PRO A 224 -23.73 11.27 18.49
C PRO A 224 -22.58 12.16 17.98
N ALA A 225 -21.38 12.03 18.57
CA ALA A 225 -20.20 12.78 18.15
C ALA A 225 -19.80 12.45 16.70
N ARG A 226 -19.86 11.17 16.32
CA ARG A 226 -19.68 10.73 14.92
C ARG A 226 -20.71 11.39 13.99
N GLY A 227 -21.97 11.46 14.42
CA GLY A 227 -23.04 12.11 13.67
C GLY A 227 -22.71 13.56 13.34
N GLN A 228 -22.22 14.32 14.31
CA GLN A 228 -21.78 15.70 14.13
C GLN A 228 -20.57 15.82 13.19
N LEU A 229 -19.57 14.95 13.34
CA LEU A 229 -18.35 14.96 12.52
C LEU A 229 -18.57 14.52 11.07
N THR A 230 -19.62 13.75 10.81
CA THR A 230 -19.94 13.22 9.47
C THR A 230 -21.13 13.91 8.82
N ALA A 231 -21.82 14.79 9.55
CA ALA A 231 -22.84 15.64 9.00
C ALA A 231 -22.25 16.46 7.85
N PRO A 232 -22.99 16.63 6.73
CA PRO A 232 -22.60 17.59 5.72
C PRO A 232 -22.37 18.94 6.39
N PRO A 233 -21.32 19.70 6.03
CA PRO A 233 -21.18 21.05 6.55
C PRO A 233 -22.49 21.77 6.25
N ALA A 234 -23.13 22.31 7.30
CA ALA A 234 -24.32 23.12 7.14
C ALA A 234 -23.99 24.13 6.04
N ARG A 235 -24.83 24.23 5.01
CA ARG A 235 -24.71 25.25 3.97
C ARG A 235 -24.90 26.61 4.64
N ARG A 236 -23.91 27.09 5.38
CA ARG A 236 -23.80 28.49 5.74
C ARG A 236 -23.72 29.21 4.41
N GLY A 237 -24.71 30.04 4.12
CA GLY A 237 -24.65 30.97 3.00
C GLY A 237 -23.47 31.89 3.21
N HIS A 238 -22.28 31.47 2.80
CA HIS A 238 -21.09 32.29 2.84
C HIS A 238 -20.99 33.08 1.56
N ARG A 239 -21.38 34.34 1.70
CA ARG A 239 -20.75 35.50 1.06
C ARG A 239 -19.24 35.24 1.01
N THR A 240 -18.70 35.19 -0.19
CA THR A 240 -17.30 34.94 -0.54
C THR A 240 -16.37 35.93 0.14
N VAL A 241 -15.52 35.46 1.05
CA VAL A 241 -14.21 36.06 1.29
C VAL A 241 -13.21 34.90 1.25
N GLY A 242 -12.22 35.05 0.37
CA GLY A 242 -11.38 33.97 -0.12
C GLY A 242 -10.54 33.30 0.95
N GLU A 243 -10.72 31.99 1.08
CA GLU A 243 -9.77 31.11 1.75
C GLU A 243 -9.61 29.85 0.87
N PRO A 244 -8.38 29.37 0.62
CA PRO A 244 -8.15 28.30 -0.35
C PRO A 244 -8.73 26.98 0.15
N ALA A 245 -9.76 26.51 -0.54
CA ALA A 245 -10.49 25.29 -0.23
C ALA A 245 -9.60 24.04 -0.28
N VAL A 246 -9.34 23.44 0.88
CA VAL A 246 -8.89 22.05 0.98
C VAL A 246 -10.07 21.16 0.60
N GLN A 247 -9.99 20.53 -0.58
CA GLN A 247 -11.04 19.63 -1.06
C GLN A 247 -11.19 18.41 -0.15
N PRO A 248 -12.40 18.10 0.35
CA PRO A 248 -12.63 16.89 1.10
C PRO A 248 -12.45 15.66 0.20
N HIS A 249 -11.68 14.69 0.68
CA HIS A 249 -11.52 13.39 0.03
C HIS A 249 -12.90 12.73 -0.19
N ARG A 250 -13.35 12.68 -1.45
CA ARG A 250 -14.49 11.87 -1.86
C ARG A 250 -14.21 10.40 -1.55
N PRO A 251 -15.09 9.68 -0.83
CA PRO A 251 -14.97 8.23 -0.72
C PRO A 251 -15.11 7.61 -2.12
N ALA A 252 -14.23 6.66 -2.42
CA ALA A 252 -14.21 5.95 -3.69
C ALA A 252 -15.59 5.34 -3.98
N ARG A 253 -16.24 5.81 -5.04
CA ARG A 253 -17.47 5.21 -5.57
C ARG A 253 -17.18 3.74 -5.85
N ARG A 254 -18.00 2.84 -5.30
CA ARG A 254 -18.01 1.42 -5.69
C ARG A 254 -18.14 1.33 -7.22
N PRO A 255 -17.38 0.45 -7.89
CA PRO A 255 -17.56 0.21 -9.31
C PRO A 255 -18.99 -0.28 -9.56
N ARG A 256 -19.72 0.42 -10.43
CA ARG A 256 -21.02 -0.05 -10.92
C ARG A 256 -20.81 -1.41 -11.59
N PRO A 257 -21.74 -2.38 -11.42
CA PRO A 257 -21.70 -3.60 -12.21
C PRO A 257 -21.69 -3.23 -13.69
N ARG A 258 -20.71 -3.74 -14.43
CA ARG A 258 -20.61 -3.55 -15.89
C ARG A 258 -21.89 -4.10 -16.50
N ARG A 259 -22.63 -3.25 -17.24
CA ARG A 259 -23.68 -3.71 -18.14
C ARG A 259 -23.06 -4.75 -19.08
N PRO A 260 -23.72 -5.91 -19.31
CA PRO A 260 -23.28 -6.84 -20.33
C PRO A 260 -23.25 -6.12 -21.69
N PRO A 261 -22.27 -6.43 -22.56
CA PRO A 261 -22.20 -5.84 -23.88
C PRO A 261 -23.46 -6.21 -24.68
N PRO A 262 -23.98 -5.31 -25.53
CA PRO A 262 -25.07 -5.64 -26.43
C PRO A 262 -24.65 -6.80 -27.34
N ALA A 263 -25.59 -7.71 -27.58
CA ALA A 263 -25.41 -8.84 -28.48
C ALA A 263 -24.89 -8.37 -29.84
N ARG A 264 -23.83 -9.03 -30.33
CA ARG A 264 -23.27 -8.81 -31.66
C ARG A 264 -24.36 -9.06 -32.72
N PRO A 265 -24.65 -8.11 -33.61
CA PRO A 265 -25.42 -8.42 -34.81
C PRO A 265 -24.63 -9.42 -35.68
N ALA A 266 -25.36 -10.38 -36.24
CA ALA A 266 -24.86 -11.40 -37.15
C ALA A 266 -24.08 -10.77 -38.31
N ALA A 267 -22.98 -11.43 -38.66
CA ALA A 267 -22.07 -11.02 -39.72
C ALA A 267 -22.79 -11.03 -41.08
N GLY A 268 -22.87 -9.87 -41.73
CA GLY A 268 -23.43 -9.74 -43.07
C GLY A 268 -23.42 -8.29 -43.51
N GLY A 269 -22.24 -7.76 -43.89
CA GLY A 269 -22.15 -6.40 -44.40
C GLY A 269 -20.71 -5.94 -44.54
N GLN A 270 -20.11 -6.19 -45.70
CA GLN A 270 -18.82 -5.63 -46.08
C GLN A 270 -18.90 -4.09 -46.05
N ARG A 271 -18.09 -3.46 -45.20
CA ARG A 271 -17.86 -2.01 -45.25
C ARG A 271 -16.62 -1.70 -46.10
N PRO A 272 -16.66 -0.62 -46.91
CA PRO A 272 -15.56 -0.26 -47.81
C PRO A 272 -14.35 0.28 -47.06
N ARG A 273 -13.16 -0.07 -47.57
CA ARG A 273 -11.85 0.33 -47.05
C ARG A 273 -11.63 1.84 -47.19
N PRO A 274 -11.18 2.57 -46.15
CA PRO A 274 -10.75 3.94 -46.29
C PRO A 274 -9.39 4.03 -46.99
N ARG A 275 -9.29 4.95 -47.95
CA ARG A 275 -8.10 5.25 -48.76
C ARG A 275 -6.96 5.79 -47.88
N LEU A 276 -5.79 5.16 -48.00
CA LEU A 276 -4.51 5.61 -47.45
C LEU A 276 -4.15 6.99 -48.04
N ARG A 277 -4.03 8.01 -47.19
CA ARG A 277 -3.39 9.29 -47.55
C ARG A 277 -1.89 9.17 -47.35
N HIS A 278 -1.14 9.37 -48.44
CA HIS A 278 0.30 9.51 -48.45
C HIS A 278 0.76 10.66 -47.53
N ARG A 279 1.74 10.37 -46.67
CA ARG A 279 2.43 11.35 -45.82
C ARG A 279 3.81 11.60 -46.43
N PRO A 280 4.21 12.85 -46.71
CA PRO A 280 5.53 13.17 -47.25
C PRO A 280 6.64 13.02 -46.18
N PRO A 281 7.90 12.80 -46.60
CA PRO A 281 9.03 12.55 -45.69
C PRO A 281 9.47 13.83 -44.95
N ALA A 282 9.73 13.69 -43.65
CA ALA A 282 10.26 14.75 -42.82
C ALA A 282 11.77 14.95 -43.04
N ILE A 283 12.14 16.22 -43.14
CA ILE A 283 13.49 16.76 -43.36
C ILE A 283 14.41 16.44 -42.18
N ARG A 284 15.63 15.96 -42.49
CA ARG A 284 16.73 15.71 -41.54
C ARG A 284 17.24 17.04 -40.97
N ALA A 285 17.10 17.23 -39.65
CA ALA A 285 17.81 18.27 -38.92
C ALA A 285 19.21 17.76 -38.49
N ARG A 286 20.23 18.56 -38.81
CA ARG A 286 21.65 18.38 -38.48
C ARG A 286 21.88 18.36 -36.96
N ALA A 287 22.77 17.47 -36.53
CA ALA A 287 23.34 17.45 -35.19
C ALA A 287 24.43 18.55 -35.04
N PRO A 288 24.51 19.25 -33.89
CA PRO A 288 25.68 20.04 -33.54
C PRO A 288 26.80 19.16 -32.94
N ALA A 289 28.04 19.52 -33.28
CA ALA A 289 29.29 18.89 -32.88
C ALA A 289 29.59 19.04 -31.36
N PRO A 290 30.43 18.14 -30.79
CA PRO A 290 30.76 18.15 -29.36
C PRO A 290 31.80 19.23 -29.01
N ALA A 291 31.56 19.94 -27.90
CA ALA A 291 32.53 20.79 -27.25
C ALA A 291 33.56 19.94 -26.48
N GLN A 292 34.83 20.16 -26.80
CA GLN A 292 35.99 19.77 -26.00
C GLN A 292 36.22 20.84 -24.93
N ASP A 293 36.49 20.44 -23.69
CA ASP A 293 37.63 20.92 -22.87
C ASP A 293 37.43 20.60 -21.40
N GLY A 294 38.55 20.37 -20.71
CA GLY A 294 38.63 20.57 -19.26
C GLY A 294 39.29 19.44 -18.47
N THR A 295 40.56 19.16 -18.75
CA THR A 295 41.50 18.49 -17.85
C THR A 295 41.58 19.20 -16.49
N ALA A 296 41.34 18.49 -15.39
CA ALA A 296 41.65 18.96 -14.04
C ALA A 296 42.40 17.87 -13.24
N THR A 297 43.63 18.21 -12.89
CA THR A 297 44.66 17.47 -12.15
C THR A 297 44.28 17.26 -10.67
N PRO A 298 44.63 16.11 -10.04
CA PRO A 298 44.30 15.86 -8.63
C PRO A 298 45.27 16.56 -7.65
N ARG A 299 44.71 17.27 -6.67
CA ARG A 299 45.44 17.79 -5.50
C ARG A 299 45.71 16.67 -4.50
N ARG A 300 46.98 16.46 -4.17
CA ARG A 300 47.47 15.62 -3.06
C ARG A 300 47.21 16.34 -1.73
N HIS A 301 46.64 15.63 -0.75
CA HIS A 301 46.65 16.05 0.65
C HIS A 301 47.85 15.43 1.38
N PRO A 302 48.53 16.18 2.28
CA PRO A 302 49.65 15.67 3.05
C PRO A 302 49.21 14.91 4.31
N HIS A 303 50.02 13.90 4.67
CA HIS A 303 50.02 13.18 5.93
C HIS A 303 50.31 14.11 7.12
N PRO A 304 49.65 13.91 8.28
CA PRO A 304 50.15 14.46 9.55
C PRO A 304 51.19 13.54 10.18
N HIS A 305 52.28 14.15 10.61
CA HIS A 305 53.32 13.61 11.47
C HIS A 305 52.80 13.37 12.89
N ASP A 306 53.15 12.21 13.45
CA ASP A 306 53.19 11.94 14.89
C ASP A 306 54.45 12.55 15.51
N ALA A 307 54.29 13.21 16.66
CA ALA A 307 55.18 13.23 17.85
C ALA A 307 54.85 14.45 18.74
N PRO A 308 55.20 14.46 20.04
CA PRO A 308 55.82 13.39 20.84
C PRO A 308 54.87 12.69 21.82
#